data_AF-A0A9D5STS8-F1
#
_entry.id   AF-A0A9D5STS8-F1
#
_cell.length_a   1.000
_cell.length_b   1.000
_cell.length_c   1.000
_cell.angle_alpha   90.00
_cell.angle_beta   90.00
_cell.angle_gamma   90.00
#
_symmetry.space_group_name_H-M   'P 1'
#
loop_
_entity.id
_entity.type
_entity.pdbx_description
1 polymer ?
#
loop_
_entity_poly.entity_id
_entity_poly.type
_entity_poly.pdbx_seq_one_letter_code
_entity_poly.pdbx_strand_id
1 'polypeptide(L)'
;MKAARRKSRWQRRKQKLKKSAGGYAFIALVVLAMILAEVTLERCVALQQCAPTDWEPISGAEQVPVGGLQVHCIDTGQGSCTLVRSSEACVLIDAGGTADEDVPVNYLRKLGIERLVWVICTHLHKDHINAMDEVVRAIPIDNIALGEVPVGLEPDTDTFTLTGAIERRGLTAAAVRQGDMLQAGDITITVLAPLPPEPEEPVT
;
A
#
# COMPACT_ATOMS: atom_id res chain seq x y z
N MET A 1 55.03 8.93 -61.63
CA MET A 1 54.46 10.00 -60.77
C MET A 1 52.90 10.12 -60.78
N LYS A 2 52.13 9.22 -61.40
CA LYS A 2 50.64 9.31 -61.44
C LYS A 2 49.90 8.61 -60.29
N ALA A 3 50.52 7.62 -59.63
CA ALA A 3 49.87 6.83 -58.56
C ALA A 3 49.77 7.57 -57.21
N ALA A 4 50.75 8.40 -56.85
CA ALA A 4 50.77 9.16 -55.59
C ALA A 4 49.67 10.23 -55.50
N ARG A 5 49.35 10.90 -56.62
CA ARG A 5 48.25 11.87 -56.71
C ARG A 5 46.86 11.26 -56.55
N ARG A 6 46.71 9.96 -56.82
CA ARG A 6 45.42 9.23 -56.78
C ARG A 6 45.04 8.84 -55.34
N LYS A 7 46.02 8.46 -54.51
CA LYS A 7 45.82 8.14 -53.08
C LYS A 7 45.41 9.38 -52.25
N SER A 8 46.00 10.55 -52.50
CA SER A 8 45.68 11.78 -51.73
C SER A 8 44.27 12.32 -52.02
N ARG A 9 43.76 12.19 -53.25
CA ARG A 9 42.37 12.52 -53.62
C ARG A 9 41.35 11.62 -52.91
N TRP A 10 41.66 10.33 -52.78
CA TRP A 10 40.79 9.36 -52.11
C TRP A 10 40.74 9.60 -50.59
N GLN A 11 41.89 9.90 -49.96
CA GLN A 11 41.95 10.29 -48.55
C GLN A 11 41.19 11.60 -48.26
N ARG A 12 41.34 12.62 -49.12
CA ARG A 12 40.56 13.88 -48.99
C ARG A 12 39.05 13.69 -49.16
N ARG A 13 38.61 12.80 -50.05
CA ARG A 13 37.18 12.44 -50.21
C ARG A 13 36.62 11.71 -48.98
N LYS A 14 37.35 10.75 -48.42
CA LYS A 14 36.94 10.07 -47.17
C LYS A 14 36.86 11.03 -45.99
N GLN A 15 37.76 11.99 -45.89
CA GLN A 15 37.75 12.99 -44.83
C GLN A 15 36.61 14.02 -44.98
N LYS A 16 36.24 14.38 -46.23
CA LYS A 16 35.04 15.20 -46.51
C LYS A 16 33.73 14.44 -46.23
N LEU A 17 33.66 13.15 -46.58
CA LEU A 17 32.50 12.30 -46.28
C LEU A 17 32.31 12.10 -44.78
N LYS A 18 33.39 11.90 -44.01
CA LYS A 18 33.34 11.83 -42.54
C LYS A 18 32.89 13.15 -41.88
N LYS A 19 33.30 14.31 -42.42
CA LYS A 19 32.86 15.62 -41.91
C LYS A 19 31.39 15.93 -42.21
N SER A 20 30.84 15.40 -43.30
CA SER A 20 29.42 15.53 -43.65
C SER A 20 28.53 14.55 -42.89
N ALA A 21 28.99 13.31 -42.68
CA ALA A 21 28.23 12.28 -41.96
C ALA A 21 28.03 12.59 -40.46
N GLY A 22 28.99 13.28 -39.82
CA GLY A 22 28.87 13.67 -38.41
C GLY A 22 27.73 14.67 -38.14
N GLY A 23 27.45 15.57 -39.09
CA GLY A 23 26.35 16.54 -38.98
C GLY A 23 24.98 15.86 -39.06
N TYR A 24 24.79 14.94 -40.01
CA TYR A 24 23.54 14.19 -40.12
C TYR A 24 23.31 13.22 -38.96
N ALA A 25 24.38 12.60 -38.44
CA ALA A 25 24.30 11.75 -37.25
C ALA A 25 23.88 12.56 -36.01
N PHE A 26 24.41 13.78 -35.85
CA PHE A 26 24.01 14.67 -34.75
C PHE A 26 22.55 15.12 -34.87
N ILE A 27 22.11 15.52 -36.07
CA ILE A 27 20.71 15.90 -36.32
C ILE A 27 19.77 14.72 -36.06
N ALA A 28 20.11 13.51 -36.52
CA ALA A 28 19.30 12.31 -36.28
C ALA A 28 19.19 11.97 -34.78
N LEU A 29 20.26 12.17 -34.01
CA LEU A 29 20.28 11.90 -32.57
C LEU A 29 19.45 12.93 -31.79
N VAL A 30 19.49 14.20 -32.19
CA VAL A 30 18.64 15.25 -31.62
C VAL A 30 17.16 15.01 -31.92
N VAL A 31 16.81 14.66 -33.17
CA VAL A 31 15.43 14.33 -33.55
C VAL A 31 14.93 13.09 -32.78
N LEU A 32 15.77 12.06 -32.65
CA LEU A 32 15.42 10.88 -31.84
C LEU A 32 15.21 11.25 -30.36
N ALA A 33 16.04 12.11 -29.79
CA ALA A 33 15.87 12.60 -28.42
C ALA A 33 14.58 13.41 -28.25
N MET A 34 14.19 14.24 -29.24
CA MET A 34 12.91 14.97 -29.22
C MET A 34 11.71 14.02 -29.29
N ILE A 35 11.74 13.03 -30.19
CA ILE A 35 10.67 12.02 -30.30
C ILE A 35 10.56 11.20 -29.00
N LEU A 36 11.69 10.82 -28.39
CA LEU A 36 11.69 10.14 -27.09
C LEU A 36 11.18 11.03 -25.95
N ALA A 37 11.44 12.34 -26.01
CA ALA A 37 10.90 13.31 -25.06
C ALA A 37 9.38 13.48 -25.20
N GLU A 38 8.84 13.48 -26.43
CA GLU A 38 7.38 13.51 -26.67
C GLU A 38 6.70 12.21 -26.22
N VAL A 39 7.27 11.05 -26.50
CA VAL A 39 6.73 9.74 -26.07
C VAL A 39 6.81 9.55 -24.54
N THR A 40 7.73 10.23 -23.86
CA THR A 40 7.79 10.23 -22.38
C THR A 40 6.80 11.22 -21.77
N LEU A 41 6.53 12.36 -22.41
CA LEU A 41 5.54 13.33 -21.93
C LEU A 41 4.11 12.78 -21.96
N GLU A 42 3.74 12.06 -23.02
CA GLU A 42 2.41 11.45 -23.14
C GLU A 42 2.14 10.36 -22.09
N ARG A 43 3.18 9.60 -21.68
CA ARG A 43 3.07 8.61 -20.58
C ARG A 43 3.01 9.26 -19.19
N CYS A 44 3.66 10.40 -18.98
CA CYS A 44 3.59 11.13 -17.70
C CYS A 44 2.20 11.73 -17.46
N VAL A 45 1.54 12.24 -18.51
CA VAL A 45 0.17 12.81 -18.40
C VAL A 45 -0.88 11.72 -18.16
N ALA A 46 -0.72 10.55 -18.79
CA ALA A 46 -1.64 9.42 -18.59
C ALA A 46 -1.61 8.85 -17.16
N LEU A 47 -0.44 8.89 -16.47
CA LEU A 47 -0.35 8.46 -15.07
C LEU A 47 -0.99 9.48 -14.09
N GLN A 48 -1.04 10.77 -14.47
CA GLN A 48 -1.69 11.81 -13.67
C GLN A 48 -3.22 11.75 -13.73
N GLN A 49 -3.79 11.07 -14.74
CA GLN A 49 -5.24 11.01 -14.98
C GLN A 49 -5.94 9.81 -14.32
N CYS A 50 -5.19 8.93 -13.64
CA CYS A 50 -5.78 7.84 -12.84
C CYS A 50 -6.00 8.21 -11.36
N ALA A 51 -5.68 9.43 -10.94
CA ALA A 51 -6.16 9.92 -9.65
C ALA A 51 -7.63 10.34 -9.82
N PRO A 52 -8.60 9.71 -9.14
CA PRO A 52 -9.97 10.20 -9.12
C PRO A 52 -9.97 11.53 -8.35
N THR A 53 -9.90 12.66 -9.06
CA THR A 53 -9.87 14.00 -8.46
C THR A 53 -11.25 14.64 -8.27
N ASP A 54 -12.33 13.92 -8.54
CA ASP A 54 -13.68 14.47 -8.41
C ASP A 54 -14.38 14.00 -7.13
N TRP A 55 -13.64 13.89 -6.04
CA TRP A 55 -14.28 13.98 -4.72
C TRP A 55 -14.48 15.47 -4.43
N GLU A 56 -15.65 15.99 -4.78
CA GLU A 56 -16.08 17.24 -4.15
C GLU A 56 -16.34 16.90 -2.68
N PRO A 57 -15.69 17.58 -1.70
CA PRO A 57 -16.07 17.43 -0.31
C PRO A 57 -17.55 17.75 -0.23
N ILE A 58 -18.36 16.83 0.31
CA ILE A 58 -19.78 17.08 0.54
C ILE A 58 -19.85 18.35 1.39
N SER A 59 -20.22 19.47 0.75
CA SER A 59 -20.40 20.78 1.35
C SER A 59 -21.62 20.69 2.27
N GLY A 60 -21.39 20.17 3.47
CA GLY A 60 -22.44 19.73 4.38
C GLY A 60 -22.06 18.54 5.27
N ALA A 61 -20.83 18.04 5.24
CA ALA A 61 -20.29 17.25 6.35
C ALA A 61 -20.29 18.14 7.60
N GLU A 62 -21.41 18.10 8.31
CA GLU A 62 -21.54 18.62 9.66
C GLU A 62 -20.31 18.18 10.43
N GLN A 63 -19.58 19.16 11.00
CA GLN A 63 -18.42 18.88 11.83
C GLN A 63 -18.85 17.83 12.85
N VAL A 64 -18.35 16.60 12.71
CA VAL A 64 -18.70 15.51 13.62
C VAL A 64 -18.45 16.05 15.02
N PRO A 65 -19.47 16.08 15.90
CA PRO A 65 -19.33 16.69 17.21
C PRO A 65 -18.08 16.14 17.89
N VAL A 66 -17.26 17.05 18.43
CA VAL A 66 -16.10 16.67 19.24
C VAL A 66 -16.62 15.84 20.42
N GLY A 67 -16.44 14.52 20.36
CA GLY A 67 -16.96 13.56 21.33
C GLY A 67 -17.89 12.46 20.80
N GLY A 68 -18.16 12.39 19.48
CA GLY A 68 -18.90 11.28 18.87
C GLY A 68 -18.00 10.12 18.40
N LEU A 69 -18.59 8.94 18.18
CA LEU A 69 -17.95 7.81 17.52
C LEU A 69 -17.63 8.17 16.06
N GLN A 70 -16.38 7.95 15.65
CA GLN A 70 -15.87 8.20 14.31
C GLN A 70 -15.42 6.89 13.68
N VAL A 71 -15.76 6.71 12.41
CA VAL A 71 -15.31 5.59 11.58
C VAL A 71 -14.61 6.15 10.37
N HIS A 72 -13.35 5.76 10.19
CA HIS A 72 -12.48 6.21 9.12
C HIS A 72 -12.13 5.00 8.25
N CYS A 73 -12.64 4.97 7.02
CA CYS A 73 -12.18 4.03 6.01
C CYS A 73 -10.92 4.62 5.37
N ILE A 74 -9.76 4.05 5.67
CA ILE A 74 -8.45 4.54 5.23
C ILE A 74 -8.18 3.95 3.84
N ASP A 75 -7.95 4.83 2.87
CA ASP A 75 -7.58 4.41 1.52
C ASP A 75 -6.14 3.89 1.50
N THR A 76 -5.99 2.57 1.41
CA THR A 76 -4.73 1.84 1.27
C THR A 76 -4.53 1.31 -0.15
N GLY A 77 -5.33 1.76 -1.12
CA GLY A 77 -5.33 1.30 -2.51
C GLY A 77 -6.02 -0.05 -2.70
N GLN A 78 -5.55 -1.11 -2.04
CA GLN A 78 -6.19 -2.43 -2.05
C GLN A 78 -6.48 -2.89 -0.61
N GLY A 79 -7.55 -3.66 -0.46
CA GLY A 79 -7.88 -4.26 0.83
C GLY A 79 -8.78 -3.42 1.73
N SER A 80 -8.76 -3.77 3.02
CA SER A 80 -9.52 -3.09 4.07
C SER A 80 -8.59 -2.47 5.10
N CYS A 81 -8.86 -1.23 5.49
CA CYS A 81 -8.24 -0.59 6.65
C CYS A 81 -9.25 0.38 7.27
N THR A 82 -9.72 0.07 8.47
CA THR A 82 -10.76 0.85 9.15
C THR A 82 -10.30 1.25 10.54
N LEU A 83 -10.28 2.55 10.82
CA LEU A 83 -10.07 3.08 12.16
C LEU A 83 -11.43 3.44 12.77
N VAL A 84 -11.70 2.93 13.96
CA VAL A 84 -12.81 3.33 14.82
C VAL A 84 -12.25 4.12 16.00
N ARG A 85 -12.75 5.32 16.21
CA ARG A 85 -12.25 6.24 17.25
C ARG A 85 -13.40 6.84 18.04
N SER A 86 -13.23 6.93 19.35
CA SER A 86 -14.08 7.70 20.25
C SER A 86 -13.25 8.73 21.01
N SER A 87 -13.84 9.35 22.03
CA SER A 87 -13.12 10.20 22.99
C SER A 87 -12.16 9.42 23.88
N GLU A 88 -12.42 8.13 24.13
CA GLU A 88 -11.65 7.31 25.07
C GLU A 88 -10.69 6.31 24.41
N ALA A 89 -11.01 5.85 23.19
CA ALA A 89 -10.28 4.74 22.58
C ALA A 89 -10.14 4.85 21.06
N CYS A 90 -9.12 4.16 20.54
CA CYS A 90 -8.90 3.93 19.12
C CYS A 90 -8.75 2.43 18.87
N VAL A 91 -9.43 1.94 17.83
CA VAL A 91 -9.39 0.54 17.37
C VAL A 91 -9.10 0.53 15.89
N LEU A 92 -8.13 -0.28 15.46
CA LEU A 92 -7.85 -0.50 14.05
C LEU A 92 -8.34 -1.88 13.64
N ILE A 93 -9.08 -1.96 12.54
CA ILE A 93 -9.55 -3.19 11.91
C ILE A 93 -8.87 -3.27 10.53
N ASP A 94 -8.01 -4.27 10.36
CA ASP A 94 -7.15 -4.47 9.19
C ASP A 94 -6.22 -3.27 8.85
N ALA A 95 -5.24 -3.53 7.98
CA ALA A 95 -4.21 -2.56 7.56
C ALA A 95 -4.03 -2.49 6.03
N GLY A 96 -4.87 -3.19 5.26
CA GLY A 96 -4.87 -3.17 3.80
C GLY A 96 -3.70 -3.90 3.14
N GLY A 97 -3.73 -3.92 1.80
CA GLY A 97 -2.73 -4.49 0.89
C GLY A 97 -2.03 -3.41 0.05
N THR A 98 -1.39 -2.45 0.70
CA THR A 98 -0.74 -1.31 0.05
C THR A 98 0.67 -1.63 -0.45
N ALA A 99 1.12 -1.02 -1.54
CA ALA A 99 2.54 -1.06 -1.91
C ALA A 99 3.41 -0.17 -1.00
N ASP A 100 2.79 0.81 -0.34
CA ASP A 100 3.37 1.70 0.64
C ASP A 100 2.79 1.39 2.02
N GLU A 101 3.47 0.50 2.76
CA GLU A 101 3.07 0.01 4.09
C GLU A 101 3.04 1.12 5.17
N ASP A 102 3.60 2.30 4.90
CA ASP A 102 3.56 3.43 5.82
C ASP A 102 2.23 4.17 5.82
N VAL A 103 1.33 3.93 4.83
CA VAL A 103 0.06 4.67 4.68
C VAL A 103 -0.80 4.63 5.96
N PRO A 104 -1.12 3.47 6.57
CA PRO A 104 -1.91 3.42 7.80
C PRO A 104 -1.20 4.13 8.95
N VAL A 105 0.11 3.90 9.13
CA VAL A 105 0.90 4.51 10.21
C VAL A 105 0.94 6.03 10.10
N ASN A 106 1.18 6.55 8.90
CA ASN A 106 1.20 7.98 8.63
C ASN A 106 -0.17 8.61 8.87
N TYR A 107 -1.25 7.91 8.50
CA TYR A 107 -2.61 8.38 8.77
C TYR A 107 -2.90 8.46 10.27
N LEU A 108 -2.60 7.40 11.03
CA LEU A 108 -2.78 7.36 12.49
C LEU A 108 -1.98 8.46 13.19
N ARG A 109 -0.72 8.68 12.80
CA ARG A 109 0.13 9.75 13.33
C ARG A 109 -0.41 11.14 13.02
N LYS A 110 -0.93 11.37 11.80
CA LYS A 110 -1.56 12.66 11.43
C LYS A 110 -2.79 12.98 12.29
N LEU A 111 -3.52 11.96 12.76
CA LEU A 111 -4.65 12.12 13.68
C LEU A 111 -4.25 12.24 15.16
N GLY A 112 -2.95 12.21 15.46
CA GLY A 112 -2.42 12.28 16.82
C GLY A 112 -2.73 11.03 17.66
N ILE A 113 -2.87 9.87 17.01
CA ILE A 113 -3.16 8.62 17.72
C ILE A 113 -1.86 8.07 18.29
N GLU A 114 -1.80 8.00 19.63
CA GLU A 114 -0.62 7.55 20.37
C GLU A 114 -0.71 6.08 20.82
N ARG A 115 -1.91 5.49 20.78
CA ARG A 115 -2.18 4.11 21.23
C ARG A 115 -3.43 3.55 20.56
N LEU A 116 -3.40 2.25 20.28
CA LEU A 116 -4.55 1.46 19.86
C LEU A 116 -4.92 0.47 20.97
N VAL A 117 -6.18 0.50 21.43
CA VAL A 117 -6.65 -0.44 22.46
C VAL A 117 -6.81 -1.84 21.86
N TRP A 118 -7.30 -1.89 20.62
CA TRP A 118 -7.38 -3.11 19.83
C TRP A 118 -6.83 -2.89 18.42
N VAL A 119 -6.12 -3.90 17.96
CA VAL A 119 -5.93 -4.18 16.54
C VAL A 119 -6.66 -5.48 16.23
N ILE A 120 -7.51 -5.49 15.21
CA ILE A 120 -8.30 -6.64 14.82
C ILE A 120 -7.92 -7.00 13.39
N CYS A 121 -7.39 -8.21 13.19
CA CYS A 121 -7.16 -8.77 11.85
C CYS A 121 -8.34 -9.69 11.52
N THR A 122 -9.11 -9.36 10.49
CA THR A 122 -10.29 -10.15 10.11
C THR A 122 -9.91 -11.55 9.64
N HIS A 123 -8.89 -11.64 8.79
CA HIS A 123 -8.28 -12.86 8.30
C HIS A 123 -6.84 -12.59 7.82
N LEU A 124 -6.05 -13.64 7.62
CA LEU A 124 -4.60 -13.54 7.40
C LEU A 124 -4.24 -13.53 5.92
N HIS A 125 -4.97 -12.76 5.12
CA HIS A 125 -4.58 -12.51 3.73
C HIS A 125 -3.83 -11.20 3.59
N LYS A 126 -2.88 -11.18 2.65
CA LYS A 126 -2.04 -10.02 2.34
C LYS A 126 -2.83 -8.73 2.18
N ASP A 127 -3.99 -8.75 1.55
CA ASP A 127 -4.81 -7.56 1.34
C ASP A 127 -5.49 -7.03 2.61
N HIS A 128 -5.30 -7.67 3.74
CA HIS A 128 -5.80 -7.20 5.04
C HIS A 128 -4.67 -6.94 6.03
N ILE A 129 -3.58 -7.71 5.98
CA ILE A 129 -2.52 -7.65 7.00
C ILE A 129 -1.18 -7.14 6.51
N ASN A 130 -1.01 -6.79 5.23
CA ASN A 130 0.31 -6.45 4.69
C ASN A 130 1.01 -5.31 5.43
N ALA A 131 0.31 -4.22 5.78
CA ALA A 131 0.90 -3.13 6.56
C ALA A 131 0.75 -3.29 8.08
N MET A 132 0.22 -4.43 8.55
CA MET A 132 -0.13 -4.62 9.96
C MET A 132 1.11 -4.76 10.84
N ASP A 133 2.15 -5.40 10.34
CA ASP A 133 3.41 -5.56 11.07
C ASP A 133 4.10 -4.20 11.31
N GLU A 134 3.98 -3.26 10.38
CA GLU A 134 4.46 -1.89 10.52
C GLU A 134 3.63 -1.11 11.53
N VAL A 135 2.29 -1.26 11.54
CA VAL A 135 1.44 -0.70 12.61
C VAL A 135 1.87 -1.22 13.99
N VAL A 136 2.08 -2.53 14.13
CA VAL A 136 2.53 -3.17 15.39
C VAL A 136 3.92 -2.67 15.82
N ARG A 137 4.80 -2.37 14.87
CA ARG A 137 6.10 -1.78 15.15
C ARG A 137 6.04 -0.29 15.46
N ALA A 138 5.11 0.46 14.88
CA ALA A 138 5.11 1.92 14.94
C ALA A 138 4.25 2.49 16.07
N ILE A 139 3.12 1.87 16.39
CA ILE A 139 2.11 2.39 17.32
C ILE A 139 1.98 1.42 18.51
N PRO A 140 1.98 1.91 19.77
CA PRO A 140 1.64 1.11 20.94
C PRO A 140 0.25 0.47 20.82
N ILE A 141 0.17 -0.83 21.06
CA ILE A 141 -1.06 -1.62 21.02
C ILE A 141 -1.23 -2.33 22.35
N ASP A 142 -2.45 -2.32 22.89
CA ASP A 142 -2.76 -3.04 24.12
C ASP A 142 -3.14 -4.50 23.85
N ASN A 143 -3.99 -4.73 22.84
CA ASN A 143 -4.49 -6.05 22.50
C ASN A 143 -4.57 -6.26 20.99
N ILE A 144 -4.37 -7.51 20.55
CA ILE A 144 -4.56 -7.90 19.15
C ILE A 144 -5.49 -9.11 19.07
N ALA A 145 -6.48 -9.03 18.19
CA ALA A 145 -7.47 -10.07 17.94
C ALA A 145 -7.37 -10.58 16.49
N LEU A 146 -7.54 -11.88 16.30
CA LEU A 146 -7.54 -12.55 15.00
C LEU A 146 -8.88 -13.26 14.80
N GLY A 147 -9.56 -12.95 13.70
CA GLY A 147 -10.77 -13.65 13.26
C GLY A 147 -10.47 -15.04 12.68
N GLU A 148 -9.26 -15.22 12.14
CA GLU A 148 -8.75 -16.50 11.67
C GLU A 148 -7.48 -16.87 12.43
N VAL A 149 -7.46 -18.06 13.02
CA VAL A 149 -6.25 -18.62 13.62
C VAL A 149 -5.49 -19.36 12.52
N PRO A 150 -4.18 -19.13 12.33
CA PRO A 150 -3.42 -19.90 11.36
C PRO A 150 -3.32 -21.35 11.85
N VAL A 151 -4.10 -22.25 11.24
CA VAL A 151 -4.08 -23.69 11.55
C VAL A 151 -3.49 -24.45 10.38
N GLY A 152 -2.31 -25.05 10.56
CA GLY A 152 -1.74 -26.01 9.60
C GLY A 152 -1.28 -25.45 8.25
N LEU A 153 -1.31 -24.13 8.06
CA LEU A 153 -0.72 -23.46 6.90
C LEU A 153 0.71 -23.05 7.25
N GLU A 154 1.66 -23.29 6.33
CA GLU A 154 2.92 -22.55 6.37
C GLU A 154 2.56 -21.07 6.22
N PRO A 155 2.87 -20.22 7.22
CA PRO A 155 2.51 -18.82 7.12
C PRO A 155 3.20 -18.22 5.91
N ASP A 156 2.45 -17.47 5.11
CA ASP A 156 3.05 -16.64 4.09
C ASP A 156 3.94 -15.56 4.72
N THR A 157 4.70 -14.84 3.89
CA THR A 157 5.66 -13.84 4.38
C THR A 157 5.00 -12.79 5.28
N ASP A 158 3.81 -12.32 4.93
CA ASP A 158 3.09 -11.27 5.68
C ASP A 158 2.59 -11.79 7.04
N THR A 159 2.05 -13.01 7.08
CA THR A 159 1.66 -13.66 8.34
C THR A 159 2.87 -13.91 9.23
N PHE A 160 4.00 -14.31 8.65
CA PHE A 160 5.24 -14.55 9.38
C PHE A 160 5.84 -13.24 9.96
N THR A 161 5.83 -12.14 9.20
CA THR A 161 6.33 -10.84 9.69
C THR A 161 5.44 -10.29 10.79
N LEU A 162 4.12 -10.39 10.65
CA LEU A 162 3.14 -9.97 11.65
C LEU A 162 3.29 -10.76 12.95
N THR A 163 3.29 -12.10 12.90
CA THR A 163 3.47 -12.94 14.09
C THR A 163 4.79 -12.64 14.80
N GLY A 164 5.88 -12.47 14.06
CA GLY A 164 7.16 -12.05 14.63
C GLY A 164 7.12 -10.64 15.24
N ALA A 165 6.36 -9.71 14.68
CA ALA A 165 6.19 -8.37 15.24
C ALA A 165 5.40 -8.39 16.56
N ILE A 166 4.32 -9.18 16.62
CA ILE A 166 3.51 -9.43 17.82
C ILE A 166 4.38 -10.01 18.93
N GLU A 167 5.16 -11.05 18.64
CA GLU A 167 6.06 -11.69 19.60
C GLU A 167 7.12 -10.72 20.13
N ARG A 168 7.77 -9.94 19.25
CA ARG A 168 8.77 -8.93 19.65
C ARG A 168 8.19 -7.83 20.54
N ARG A 169 6.89 -7.53 20.39
CA ARG A 169 6.17 -6.59 21.25
C ARG A 169 5.67 -7.21 22.56
N GLY A 170 5.84 -8.52 22.75
CA GLY A 170 5.33 -9.24 23.91
C GLY A 170 3.81 -9.31 23.96
N LEU A 171 3.16 -9.19 22.80
CA LEU A 171 1.70 -9.27 22.67
C LEU A 171 1.29 -10.72 22.45
N THR A 172 0.08 -11.06 22.92
CA THR A 172 -0.56 -12.35 22.64
C THR A 172 -1.79 -12.10 21.78
N ALA A 173 -1.85 -12.76 20.62
CA ALA A 173 -3.00 -12.66 19.74
C ALA A 173 -4.17 -13.50 20.27
N ALA A 174 -5.31 -12.86 20.50
CA ALA A 174 -6.55 -13.51 20.91
C ALA A 174 -7.33 -13.97 19.68
N ALA A 175 -7.64 -15.27 19.61
CA ALA A 175 -8.59 -15.78 18.63
C ALA A 175 -10.01 -15.40 19.06
N VAL A 176 -10.76 -14.72 18.19
CA VAL A 176 -12.15 -14.35 18.46
C VAL A 176 -13.13 -15.29 17.78
N ARG A 177 -14.32 -15.44 18.37
CA ARG A 177 -15.41 -16.29 17.87
C ARG A 177 -16.72 -15.52 17.85
N GLN A 178 -17.69 -16.02 17.10
CA GLN A 178 -19.05 -15.49 17.12
C GLN A 178 -19.57 -15.34 18.56
N GLY A 179 -20.09 -14.15 18.86
CA GLY A 179 -20.65 -13.79 20.15
C GLY A 179 -19.66 -13.15 21.13
N ASP A 180 -18.36 -13.17 20.84
CA ASP A 180 -17.37 -12.46 21.67
C ASP A 180 -17.63 -10.95 21.66
N MET A 181 -17.43 -10.32 22.81
CA MET A 181 -17.54 -8.86 22.98
C MET A 181 -16.19 -8.30 23.41
N LEU A 182 -15.60 -7.44 22.59
CA LEU A 182 -14.37 -6.71 22.89
C LEU A 182 -14.72 -5.29 23.35
N GLN A 183 -14.12 -4.86 24.46
CA GLN A 183 -14.33 -3.52 25.01
C GLN A 183 -13.10 -2.64 24.74
N ALA A 184 -13.34 -1.39 24.32
CA ALA A 184 -12.33 -0.37 24.14
C ALA A 184 -12.85 1.00 24.59
N GLY A 185 -12.61 1.39 25.85
CA GLY A 185 -13.23 2.59 26.42
C GLY A 185 -14.76 2.48 26.37
N ASP A 186 -15.39 3.46 25.74
CA ASP A 186 -16.83 3.54 25.44
C ASP A 186 -17.25 2.79 24.16
N ILE A 187 -16.32 2.13 23.45
CA ILE A 187 -16.61 1.31 22.26
C ILE A 187 -16.81 -0.15 22.68
N THR A 188 -17.92 -0.74 22.25
CA THR A 188 -18.18 -2.19 22.34
C THR A 188 -18.23 -2.80 20.95
N ILE A 189 -17.44 -3.85 20.73
CA ILE A 189 -17.34 -4.56 19.46
C ILE A 189 -17.89 -5.97 19.65
N THR A 190 -18.95 -6.30 18.92
CA THR A 190 -19.53 -7.64 18.89
C THR A 190 -18.99 -8.40 17.69
N VAL A 191 -18.38 -9.55 17.94
CA VAL A 191 -17.83 -10.43 16.91
C VAL A 191 -18.96 -11.29 16.35
N LEU A 192 -19.22 -11.19 15.04
CA LEU A 192 -20.31 -11.92 14.38
C LEU A 192 -19.84 -13.21 13.71
N ALA A 193 -18.55 -13.31 13.40
CA ALA A 193 -17.91 -14.42 12.70
C ALA A 193 -16.44 -14.54 13.18
N PRO A 194 -15.77 -15.69 13.00
CA PRO A 194 -16.19 -16.88 12.24
C PRO A 194 -17.37 -17.60 12.88
N LEU A 195 -18.24 -18.16 12.03
CA LEU A 195 -19.31 -19.04 12.48
C LEU A 195 -18.71 -20.33 13.04
N PRO A 196 -19.34 -20.97 14.03
CA PRO A 196 -18.96 -22.32 14.42
C PRO A 196 -19.07 -23.26 13.21
N PRO A 197 -18.24 -24.30 13.12
CA PRO A 197 -18.37 -25.30 12.07
C PRO A 197 -19.79 -25.88 12.11
N GLU A 198 -20.37 -26.08 10.93
CA GLU A 198 -21.67 -26.76 10.83
C GLU A 198 -21.54 -28.18 11.41
N PRO A 199 -22.58 -28.70 12.09
CA PRO A 199 -22.56 -30.09 12.53
C PRO A 199 -22.39 -30.98 11.29
N GLU A 200 -21.42 -31.90 11.32
CA GLU A 200 -21.29 -32.89 10.24
C GLU A 200 -22.61 -33.66 10.13
N GLU A 201 -23.25 -33.59 8.95
CA GLU A 201 -24.41 -34.44 8.70
C GLU A 201 -23.98 -35.91 8.81
N PRO A 202 -24.76 -36.76 9.51
CA PRO A 202 -24.43 -38.16 9.62
C PRO A 202 -24.37 -38.76 8.21
N VAL A 203 -23.21 -39.31 7.85
CA VAL A 203 -23.03 -40.06 6.60
C VAL A 203 -23.92 -41.30 6.69
N THR A 204 -25.08 -41.28 6.03
CA THR A 204 -26.01 -42.42 5.93
C THR A 204 -25.58 -43.41 4.87
#